data_AF-A0AAV8V801-F1
#
_entry.id   AF-A0AAV8V801-F1
#
_cell.length_a   1.000
_cell.length_b   1.000
_cell.length_c   1.000
_cell.angle_alpha   90.00
_cell.angle_beta   90.00
_cell.angle_gamma   90.00
#
_symmetry.space_group_name_H-M   'P 1'
#
loop_
_entity.id
_entity.type
_entity.pdbx_description
1 polymer ?
#
loop_
_entity_poly.entity_id
_entity_poly.type
_entity_poly.pdbx_seq_one_letter_code
_entity_poly.pdbx_strand_id
1 'polypeptide(L)'
;MGDRKTMPFPDFQQVEGINKWHYKQRCHDPCFLTNVPKEVIGSPELVNCAAIDKLTKACTKCQCDFSIHMHVYYLSKTLINDISQRKEELEKEHGIIIKTCARFAHFLQNNAITPFSDSYKEYVEYLILRCQTRKNRPKNRRAGSWSNTRGYLDG
;
A
#
# COMPACT_ATOMS: atom_id res chain seq x y z
N MET A 1 21.16 -26.99 -37.99
CA MET A 1 22.18 -27.06 -36.92
C MET A 1 22.43 -25.65 -36.41
N GLY A 2 22.10 -25.38 -35.15
CA GLY A 2 22.41 -24.11 -34.47
C GLY A 2 21.17 -23.37 -33.97
N ASP A 3 20.48 -23.94 -32.99
CA ASP A 3 19.35 -23.32 -32.31
C ASP A 3 19.75 -21.96 -31.71
N ARG A 4 19.03 -20.93 -32.13
CA ARG A 4 19.13 -19.57 -31.59
C ARG A 4 18.57 -19.60 -30.17
N LYS A 5 19.41 -19.98 -29.20
CA LYS A 5 19.08 -20.03 -27.77
C LYS A 5 18.61 -18.65 -27.30
N THR A 6 17.30 -18.43 -27.32
CA THR A 6 16.65 -17.37 -26.58
C THR A 6 16.60 -17.83 -25.12
N MET A 7 17.48 -17.28 -24.28
CA MET A 7 17.48 -17.49 -22.83
C MET A 7 17.92 -16.23 -22.11
N PRO A 8 17.39 -16.00 -20.90
CA PRO A 8 16.10 -15.38 -20.65
C PRO A 8 16.29 -13.88 -20.45
N PHE A 9 15.36 -13.08 -20.97
CA PHE A 9 15.23 -11.70 -20.51
C PHE A 9 15.05 -11.71 -18.97
N PRO A 10 15.56 -10.69 -18.24
CA PRO A 10 15.23 -10.53 -16.82
C PRO A 10 13.72 -10.65 -16.62
N ASP A 11 13.28 -11.38 -15.58
CA ASP A 11 11.85 -11.57 -15.35
C ASP A 11 11.22 -10.21 -15.06
N PHE A 12 10.32 -9.79 -15.95
CA PHE A 12 9.53 -8.58 -15.78
C PHE A 12 8.46 -8.86 -14.73
N GLN A 13 8.53 -8.21 -13.58
CA GLN A 13 7.47 -8.24 -12.59
C GLN A 13 6.88 -6.82 -12.46
N GLN A 14 5.61 -6.69 -12.86
CA GLN A 14 4.84 -5.46 -12.68
C GLN A 14 4.25 -5.47 -11.28
N VAL A 15 4.82 -4.68 -10.37
CA VAL A 15 4.29 -4.47 -9.01
C VAL A 15 3.90 -3.00 -8.91
N GLU A 16 2.60 -2.74 -8.82
CA GLU A 16 2.02 -1.41 -8.53
C GLU A 16 2.49 -0.25 -9.44
N GLY A 17 2.71 -0.53 -10.73
CA GLY A 17 3.03 0.51 -11.73
C GLY A 17 4.51 0.92 -11.81
N ILE A 18 5.40 0.27 -11.04
CA ILE A 18 6.85 0.52 -11.11
C ILE A 18 7.52 -0.64 -11.85
N ASN A 19 8.19 -0.34 -12.96
CA ASN A 19 8.97 -1.33 -13.71
C ASN A 19 10.20 -1.76 -12.91
N LYS A 20 10.19 -2.98 -12.36
CA LYS A 20 11.31 -3.52 -11.57
C LYS A 20 11.99 -4.68 -12.30
N TRP A 21 13.28 -4.54 -12.56
CA TRP A 21 14.09 -5.55 -13.23
C TRP A 21 14.64 -6.55 -12.21
N HIS A 22 14.33 -7.85 -12.38
CA HIS A 22 14.83 -8.91 -11.51
C HIS A 22 16.10 -9.55 -12.09
N TYR A 23 17.27 -9.11 -11.59
CA TYR A 23 18.57 -9.69 -11.93
C TYR A 23 18.75 -11.02 -11.19
N LYS A 24 18.67 -12.13 -11.92
CA LYS A 24 18.61 -13.48 -11.35
C LYS A 24 19.93 -14.01 -10.79
N GLN A 25 21.08 -13.51 -11.27
CA GLN A 25 22.36 -14.19 -11.03
C GLN A 25 23.53 -13.24 -10.75
N ARG A 26 24.29 -13.57 -9.71
CA ARG A 26 25.59 -12.96 -9.42
C ARG A 26 26.64 -13.59 -10.34
N CYS A 27 27.30 -12.79 -11.16
CA CYS A 27 28.29 -13.28 -12.10
C CYS A 27 29.62 -13.64 -11.42
N HIS A 28 30.06 -12.87 -10.41
CA HIS A 28 31.24 -13.21 -9.60
C HIS A 28 31.20 -12.56 -8.21
N ASP A 29 31.99 -13.11 -7.29
CA ASP A 29 32.22 -12.64 -5.92
C ASP A 29 33.63 -13.06 -5.50
N PRO A 30 34.51 -12.18 -5.01
CA PRO A 30 34.38 -10.73 -4.88
C PRO A 30 34.57 -9.97 -6.20
N CYS A 31 34.11 -8.70 -6.24
CA CYS A 31 34.48 -7.73 -7.26
C CYS A 31 35.45 -6.69 -6.67
N PHE A 32 36.58 -6.48 -7.36
CA PHE A 32 37.63 -5.56 -6.91
C PHE A 32 37.55 -4.18 -7.58
N LEU A 33 36.47 -3.89 -8.32
CA LEU A 33 36.27 -2.60 -8.97
C LEU A 33 35.80 -1.55 -7.94
N THR A 34 36.62 -0.52 -7.74
CA THR A 34 36.32 0.59 -6.81
C THR A 34 35.72 1.82 -7.49
N ASN A 35 35.92 1.95 -8.80
CA ASN A 35 35.66 3.19 -9.54
C ASN A 35 34.36 3.18 -10.34
N VAL A 36 33.54 2.12 -10.22
CA VAL A 36 32.30 1.97 -11.02
C VAL A 36 31.09 2.50 -10.26
N PRO A 37 30.24 3.35 -10.89
CA PRO A 37 29.01 3.81 -10.26
C PRO A 37 28.12 2.61 -9.91
N LYS A 38 27.69 2.59 -8.65
CA LYS A 38 26.87 1.51 -8.07
C LYS A 38 25.46 1.60 -8.65
N GLU A 39 24.81 0.45 -8.82
CA GLU A 39 23.41 0.35 -9.29
C GLU A 39 23.18 0.90 -10.71
N VAL A 40 24.24 1.18 -11.47
CA VAL A 40 24.17 1.58 -12.87
C VAL A 40 24.38 0.37 -13.78
N ILE A 41 23.44 0.18 -14.70
CA ILE A 41 23.47 -0.89 -15.69
C ILE A 41 24.30 -0.42 -16.89
N GLY A 42 25.20 -1.29 -17.37
CA GLY A 42 25.95 -1.04 -18.61
C GLY A 42 26.98 0.09 -18.51
N SER A 43 27.47 0.39 -17.31
CA SER A 43 28.55 1.36 -17.17
C SER A 43 29.80 0.86 -17.91
N PRO A 44 30.46 1.73 -18.71
CA PRO A 44 31.60 1.31 -19.55
C PRO A 44 32.78 0.79 -18.72
N GLU A 45 32.87 1.20 -17.46
CA GLU A 45 33.91 0.77 -16.53
C GLU A 45 33.74 -0.69 -16.08
N LEU A 46 32.56 -1.29 -16.29
CA LEU A 46 32.33 -2.73 -16.06
C LEU A 46 33.16 -3.61 -17.00
N VAL A 47 33.58 -3.12 -18.16
CA VAL A 47 34.43 -3.88 -19.10
C VAL A 47 35.79 -4.21 -18.47
N ASN A 48 36.20 -3.47 -17.44
CA ASN A 48 37.42 -3.76 -16.67
C ASN A 48 37.22 -4.83 -15.59
N CYS A 49 36.00 -5.34 -15.43
CA CYS A 49 35.69 -6.39 -14.50
C CYS A 49 36.35 -7.71 -14.94
N ALA A 50 36.95 -8.45 -14.00
CA ALA A 50 37.55 -9.76 -14.28
C ALA A 50 36.55 -10.78 -14.85
N ALA A 51 35.25 -10.58 -14.64
CA ALA A 51 34.20 -11.43 -15.19
C ALA A 51 33.88 -11.11 -16.67
N ILE A 52 34.30 -9.96 -17.20
CA ILE A 52 34.01 -9.52 -18.57
C ILE A 52 35.27 -9.62 -19.42
N ASP A 53 35.15 -10.26 -20.57
CA ASP A 53 36.22 -10.28 -21.56
C ASP A 53 36.33 -8.91 -22.24
N LYS A 54 37.53 -8.33 -22.24
CA LYS A 54 37.80 -7.00 -22.80
C LYS A 54 37.61 -6.94 -24.31
N LEU A 55 37.83 -8.05 -25.02
CA LEU A 55 37.76 -8.08 -26.48
C LEU A 55 36.32 -8.21 -26.95
N THR A 56 35.60 -9.19 -26.42
CA THR A 56 34.22 -9.49 -26.82
C THR A 56 33.18 -8.66 -26.06
N LYS A 57 33.57 -8.03 -24.95
CA LYS A 57 32.70 -7.34 -23.98
C LYS A 57 31.59 -8.23 -23.41
N ALA A 58 31.74 -9.54 -23.54
CA ALA A 58 30.82 -10.52 -23.01
C ALA A 58 31.25 -10.97 -21.61
N CYS A 59 30.27 -11.20 -20.74
CA CYS A 59 30.51 -11.83 -19.45
C CYS A 59 30.87 -13.31 -19.64
N THR A 60 31.97 -13.75 -19.06
CA THR A 60 32.43 -15.15 -19.10
C THR A 60 31.51 -16.13 -18.38
N LYS A 61 30.58 -15.63 -17.53
CA LYS A 61 29.72 -16.47 -16.67
C LYS A 61 28.33 -16.69 -17.24
N CYS A 62 27.72 -15.65 -17.79
CA CYS A 62 26.38 -15.74 -18.39
C CYS A 62 26.35 -15.46 -19.89
N GLN A 63 27.51 -15.17 -20.51
CA GLN A 63 27.66 -14.90 -21.95
C GLN A 63 26.84 -13.71 -22.47
N CYS A 64 26.32 -12.88 -21.57
CA CYS A 64 25.60 -11.67 -21.92
C CYS A 64 26.57 -10.51 -22.17
N ASP A 65 26.12 -9.52 -22.93
CA ASP A 65 26.87 -8.30 -23.18
C ASP A 65 26.97 -7.44 -21.90
N PHE A 66 28.11 -6.75 -21.70
CA PHE A 66 28.34 -5.90 -20.53
C PHE A 66 27.22 -4.85 -20.29
N SER A 67 26.50 -4.44 -21.34
CA SER A 67 25.41 -3.46 -21.26
C SER A 67 24.27 -3.87 -20.32
N ILE A 68 24.12 -5.15 -19.99
CA ILE A 68 23.09 -5.63 -19.06
C ILE A 68 23.63 -6.00 -17.68
N HIS A 69 24.94 -5.81 -17.45
CA HIS A 69 25.57 -6.08 -16.15
C HIS A 69 25.54 -4.84 -15.25
N MET A 70 25.54 -5.09 -13.94
CA MET A 70 25.51 -4.07 -12.89
C MET A 70 26.48 -4.44 -11.76
N HIS A 71 27.26 -3.47 -11.28
CA HIS A 71 28.12 -3.65 -10.11
C HIS A 71 27.31 -3.44 -8.82
N VAL A 72 27.20 -4.50 -8.00
CA VAL A 72 26.47 -4.47 -6.72
C VAL A 72 27.42 -4.84 -5.59
N TYR A 73 27.65 -3.92 -4.65
CA TYR A 73 28.59 -4.13 -3.52
C TYR A 73 27.94 -4.77 -2.28
N TYR A 74 26.62 -4.63 -2.12
CA TYR A 74 25.94 -5.11 -0.92
C TYR A 74 25.21 -6.44 -1.16
N LEU A 75 25.47 -7.41 -0.28
CA LEU A 75 24.60 -8.55 -0.10
C LEU A 75 23.26 -8.03 0.44
N SER A 76 22.24 -7.99 -0.41
CA SER A 76 20.84 -7.75 0.01
C SER A 76 20.38 -8.66 1.15
N LYS A 77 21.13 -9.73 1.45
CA LYS A 77 20.87 -10.68 2.54
C LYS A 77 20.72 -10.01 3.92
N THR A 78 21.52 -9.01 4.27
CA THR A 78 21.45 -8.41 5.63
C THR A 78 20.17 -7.58 5.79
N LEU A 79 19.86 -6.72 4.81
CA LEU A 79 18.62 -5.93 4.83
C LEU A 79 17.37 -6.82 4.73
N ILE A 80 17.41 -7.87 3.90
CA ILE A 80 16.29 -8.82 3.81
C ILE A 80 16.08 -9.53 5.15
N ASN A 81 17.15 -9.91 5.84
CA ASN A 81 17.07 -10.55 7.15
C ASN A 81 16.42 -9.61 8.17
N ASP A 82 16.88 -8.36 8.25
CA ASP A 82 16.33 -7.37 9.18
C ASP A 82 14.86 -7.06 8.89
N ILE A 83 14.48 -6.95 7.61
CA ILE A 83 13.08 -6.76 7.20
C ILE A 83 12.24 -7.98 7.58
N SER A 84 12.75 -9.19 7.37
CA SER A 84 12.04 -10.43 7.69
C SER A 84 11.82 -10.58 9.19
N GLN A 85 12.80 -10.22 10.01
CA GLN A 85 12.71 -10.24 11.46
C GLN A 85 11.63 -9.27 11.96
N ARG A 86 11.67 -8.02 11.50
CA ARG A 86 10.66 -7.00 11.87
C ARG A 86 9.25 -7.43 11.47
N LYS A 87 9.10 -8.06 10.31
CA LYS A 87 7.80 -8.59 9.86
C LYS A 87 7.28 -9.65 10.83
N GLU A 88 8.15 -10.57 11.28
CA GLU A 88 7.75 -11.62 12.21
C GLU A 88 7.36 -11.05 13.58
N GLU A 89 8.08 -10.05 14.07
CA GLU A 89 7.75 -9.34 15.32
C GLU A 89 6.37 -8.66 15.23
N LEU A 90 6.11 -7.93 14.14
CA LEU A 90 4.83 -7.25 13.92
C LEU A 90 3.64 -8.21 13.85
N GLU A 91 3.78 -9.36 13.18
CA GLU A 91 2.73 -10.37 13.12
C GLU A 91 2.41 -10.97 14.50
N LYS A 92 3.43 -11.15 15.35
CA LYS A 92 3.24 -11.61 16.73
C LYS A 92 2.47 -10.58 17.56
N GLU A 93 2.84 -9.30 17.48
CA GLU A 93 2.14 -8.22 18.17
C GLU A 93 0.68 -8.14 17.73
N HIS A 94 0.42 -8.22 16.43
CA HIS A 94 -0.94 -8.22 15.90
C HIS A 94 -1.78 -9.39 16.44
N GLY A 95 -1.20 -10.60 16.50
CA GLY A 95 -1.87 -11.76 17.09
C GLY A 95 -2.24 -11.56 18.57
N ILE A 96 -1.39 -10.90 19.35
CA ILE A 96 -1.65 -10.57 20.76
C ILE A 96 -2.82 -9.58 20.87
N ILE A 97 -2.84 -8.55 20.02
CA ILE A 97 -3.91 -7.55 19.99
C ILE A 97 -5.24 -8.22 19.66
N ILE A 98 -5.31 -9.04 18.60
CA ILE A 98 -6.54 -9.75 18.22
C ILE A 98 -7.04 -10.63 19.36
N LYS A 99 -6.15 -11.41 19.99
CA LYS A 99 -6.51 -12.28 21.11
C LYS A 99 -7.05 -11.49 22.30
N THR A 100 -6.45 -10.34 22.58
CA THR A 100 -6.88 -9.43 23.65
C THR A 100 -8.24 -8.81 23.32
N CYS A 101 -8.44 -8.35 22.09
CA CYS A 101 -9.73 -7.85 21.61
C CYS A 101 -10.83 -8.91 21.69
N ALA A 102 -10.55 -10.16 21.32
CA ALA A 102 -11.50 -11.26 21.42
C ALA A 102 -11.87 -11.56 22.89
N ARG A 103 -10.88 -11.59 23.79
CA ARG A 103 -11.10 -11.75 25.22
C ARG A 103 -11.90 -10.59 25.81
N PHE A 104 -11.59 -9.37 25.40
CA PHE A 104 -12.30 -8.17 25.82
C PHE A 104 -13.74 -8.15 25.31
N ALA A 105 -13.97 -8.52 24.05
CA ALA A 105 -15.31 -8.66 23.49
C ALA A 105 -16.13 -9.71 24.24
N HIS A 106 -15.54 -10.87 24.56
CA HIS A 106 -16.19 -11.90 25.36
C HIS A 106 -16.50 -11.41 26.80
N PHE A 107 -15.55 -10.71 27.42
CA PHE A 107 -15.74 -10.13 28.74
C PHE A 107 -16.87 -9.09 28.75
N LEU A 108 -16.94 -8.23 27.73
CA LEU A 108 -18.02 -7.26 27.55
C LEU A 108 -19.36 -7.96 27.30
N GLN A 109 -19.42 -9.07 26.57
CA GLN A 109 -20.70 -9.78 26.40
C GLN A 109 -21.27 -10.29 27.72
N ASN A 110 -20.41 -10.73 28.64
CA ASN A 110 -20.85 -11.31 29.92
C ASN A 110 -21.06 -10.25 31.02
N ASN A 111 -20.40 -9.10 30.93
CA ASN A 111 -20.45 -8.04 31.96
C ASN A 111 -21.05 -6.72 31.46
N ALA A 112 -21.42 -6.64 30.18
CA ALA A 112 -22.22 -5.52 29.72
C ALA A 112 -23.51 -5.54 30.50
N ILE A 113 -23.82 -4.39 31.09
CA ILE A 113 -25.11 -4.10 31.69
C ILE A 113 -26.12 -3.91 30.53
N THR A 114 -26.30 -4.95 29.72
CA THR A 114 -27.16 -4.97 28.53
C THR A 114 -28.60 -4.54 28.82
N PRO A 115 -29.22 -4.89 29.97
CA PRO A 115 -30.57 -4.41 30.26
C PRO A 115 -30.65 -2.89 30.45
N PHE A 116 -29.59 -2.28 30.99
CA PHE A 116 -29.58 -0.84 31.25
C PHE A 116 -29.10 -0.06 30.02
N SER A 117 -28.08 -0.55 29.31
CA SER A 117 -27.62 0.11 28.07
C SER A 117 -28.68 0.13 26.97
N ASP A 118 -29.51 -0.91 26.87
CA ASP A 118 -30.59 -0.97 25.87
C ASP A 118 -31.70 0.06 26.18
N SER A 119 -32.01 0.28 27.46
CA SER A 119 -32.97 1.31 27.87
C SER A 119 -32.54 2.74 27.51
N TYR A 120 -31.24 3.06 27.61
CA TYR A 120 -30.72 4.35 27.19
C TYR A 120 -30.65 4.47 25.67
N LYS A 121 -30.36 3.37 24.96
CA LYS A 121 -30.38 3.32 23.50
C LYS A 121 -31.78 3.68 22.98
N GLU A 122 -32.82 3.06 23.52
CA GLU A 122 -34.22 3.35 23.17
C GLU A 122 -34.61 4.80 23.48
N TYR A 123 -34.17 5.33 24.63
CA TYR A 123 -34.40 6.72 24.99
C TYR A 123 -33.70 7.71 24.03
N VAL A 124 -32.44 7.43 23.67
CA VAL A 124 -31.67 8.26 22.74
C VAL A 124 -32.26 8.18 21.33
N GLU A 125 -32.64 6.99 20.86
CA GLU A 125 -33.31 6.78 19.57
C GLU A 125 -34.66 7.51 19.52
N TYR A 126 -35.46 7.44 20.58
CA TYR A 126 -36.68 8.23 20.72
C TYR A 126 -36.43 9.74 20.59
N LEU A 127 -35.40 10.27 21.26
CA LEU A 127 -35.05 11.69 21.16
C LEU A 127 -34.61 12.08 19.74
N ILE A 128 -33.85 11.22 19.06
CA ILE A 128 -33.41 11.43 17.68
C ILE A 128 -34.62 11.46 16.73
N LEU A 129 -35.52 10.48 16.85
CA LEU A 129 -36.75 10.41 16.06
C LEU A 129 -37.62 11.65 16.26
N ARG A 130 -37.74 12.13 17.51
CA ARG A 130 -38.46 13.36 17.84
C ARG A 130 -37.81 14.60 17.22
N CYS A 131 -36.49 14.65 17.11
CA CYS A 131 -35.77 15.73 16.46
C CYS A 131 -35.95 15.71 14.93
N GLN A 132 -35.92 14.52 14.32
CA GLN A 132 -36.11 14.36 12.88
C GLN A 132 -37.54 14.71 12.44
N THR A 133 -38.55 14.28 13.20
CA THR A 133 -39.96 14.62 12.97
C THR A 133 -40.23 16.12 13.10
N ARG A 134 -39.52 16.84 13.98
CA ARG A 134 -39.57 18.31 14.05
C ARG A 134 -38.95 19.00 12.85
N LYS A 135 -37.88 18.44 12.26
CA LYS A 135 -37.22 18.98 11.05
C LYS A 135 -38.04 18.72 9.78
N ASN A 136 -38.79 17.61 9.73
CA ASN A 136 -39.64 17.23 8.60
C ASN A 136 -41.07 17.80 8.66
N ARG A 137 -41.40 18.64 9.66
CA ARG A 137 -42.69 19.35 9.67
C ARG A 137 -42.72 20.30 8.45
N PRO A 138 -43.70 20.19 7.54
CA PRO A 138 -43.78 21.07 6.39
C PRO A 138 -43.92 22.51 6.88
N LYS A 139 -42.99 23.38 6.46
CA LYS A 139 -43.13 24.83 6.66
C LYS A 139 -44.32 25.28 5.83
N ASN A 140 -45.50 25.37 6.47
CA ASN A 140 -46.67 25.99 5.87
C ASN A 140 -46.32 27.46 5.58
N ARG A 141 -45.93 27.74 4.33
CA ARG A 141 -45.81 29.10 3.81
C ARG A 141 -47.23 29.60 3.61
N ARG A 142 -47.75 30.33 4.60
CA ARG A 142 -48.95 31.16 4.42
C ARG A 142 -48.62 32.21 3.36
N ALA A 143 -49.07 32.00 2.13
CA ALA A 143 -49.21 33.05 1.14
C ALA A 143 -50.34 33.97 1.62
N GLY A 144 -49.98 35.04 2.31
CA GLY A 144 -50.91 36.14 2.60
C GLY A 144 -51.19 36.88 1.31
N SER A 145 -52.34 36.59 0.69
CA SER A 145 -52.92 37.45 -0.35
C SER A 145 -53.39 38.74 0.32
N TRP A 146 -52.64 39.82 0.15
CA TRP A 146 -53.13 41.18 0.39
C TRP A 146 -53.91 41.63 -0.84
N SER A 147 -55.24 41.46 -0.81
CA SER A 147 -56.12 42.18 -1.73
C SER A 147 -56.60 43.47 -1.05
N ASN A 148 -55.88 44.54 -1.36
CA ASN A 148 -56.27 45.92 -1.14
C ASN A 148 -57.49 46.27 -2.01
N THR A 149 -58.63 46.61 -1.41
CA THR A 149 -59.62 47.51 -2.03
C THR A 149 -60.19 48.45 -0.99
N ARG A 150 -59.69 49.68 -1.00
CA ARG A 150 -60.37 50.90 -0.56
C ARG A 150 -61.69 51.04 -1.32
N GLY A 151 -62.78 51.37 -0.63
CA GLY A 151 -64.03 51.74 -1.29
C GLY A 151 -65.16 52.14 -0.34
N TYR A 152 -65.16 53.41 0.04
CA TYR A 152 -66.31 54.29 0.34
C TYR A 152 -67.26 54.00 1.52
N LEU A 153 -67.23 54.96 2.46
CA LEU A 153 -68.35 55.43 3.28
C LEU A 153 -69.49 55.90 2.36
N ASP A 154 -70.75 55.65 2.76
CA ASP A 154 -71.81 56.66 2.90
C ASP A 154 -73.20 56.00 2.94
N GLY A 155 -74.05 56.46 3.87
CA GLY A 155 -75.51 56.31 3.83
C GLY A 155 -76.14 55.58 5.00
#